data_AF-A0A6B1FZF4-F1
#
_entry.id   AF-A0A6B1FZF4-F1
#
_cell.length_a   1.000
_cell.length_b   1.000
_cell.length_c   1.000
_cell.angle_alpha   90.00
_cell.angle_beta   90.00
_cell.angle_gamma   90.00
#
_symmetry.space_group_name_H-M   'P 1'
#
loop_
_entity.id
_entity.type
_entity.pdbx_description
1 polymer ?
#
loop_
_entity_poly.entity_id
_entity_poly.type
_entity_poly.pdbx_seq_one_letter_code
_entity_poly.pdbx_strand_id
1 'polypeptide(L)' 'MTQTRAGRHFLQIPGPTNLPGRVQRALSRPTIDHRGREWARL' A
#
# COMPACT_ATOMS: atom_id res chain seq x y z
N MET A 1 -1.00 13.34 -28.53
CA MET A 1 -1.77 13.64 -27.30
C MET A 1 -0.85 13.39 -26.12
N THR A 2 -0.40 14.43 -25.43
CA THR A 2 0.51 14.29 -24.28
C THR A 2 -0.32 13.87 -23.07
N GLN A 3 -0.10 12.66 -22.54
CA GLN A 3 -0.78 12.21 -21.33
C GLN A 3 -0.27 13.02 -20.14
N THR A 4 -1.11 13.87 -19.56
CA THR A 4 -0.82 14.55 -18.31
C THR A 4 -0.90 13.55 -17.17
N ARG A 5 0.22 13.33 -16.49
CA ARG A 5 0.24 12.51 -15.28
C ARG A 5 -0.02 13.42 -14.08
N ALA A 6 -1.15 13.24 -13.40
CA ALA A 6 -1.47 14.01 -12.21
C ALA A 6 -0.44 13.76 -11.09
N GLY A 7 -0.18 14.78 -10.26
CA GLY A 7 0.64 14.67 -9.07
C GLY A 7 0.01 13.78 -7.99
N ARG A 8 0.75 13.49 -6.92
CA ARG A 8 0.23 12.71 -5.79
C ARG A 8 -0.85 13.51 -5.05
N HIS A 9 -2.05 12.92 -4.91
CA HIS A 9 -3.13 13.53 -4.14
C HIS A 9 -2.76 13.65 -2.66
N PHE A 10 -3.14 14.76 -2.02
CA PHE A 10 -2.96 14.97 -0.58
C PHE A 10 -4.34 15.08 0.09
N LEU A 11 -4.68 14.08 0.90
CA LEU A 11 -5.97 14.02 1.59
C LEU A 11 -5.97 14.98 2.79
N GLN A 12 -6.78 16.05 2.72
CA GLN A 12 -7.02 17.03 3.79
C GLN A 12 -8.42 16.86 4.40
N ILE A 13 -8.76 15.64 4.78
CA ILE A 13 -10.02 15.28 5.46
C ILE A 13 -9.69 14.61 6.80
N PRO A 14 -10.61 14.58 7.79
CA PRO A 14 -10.41 13.90 9.07
C PRO A 14 -10.50 12.36 8.92
N GLY A 15 -9.62 11.80 8.09
CA GLY A 15 -9.55 10.38 7.81
C GLY A 15 -10.43 9.91 6.65
N PRO A 16 -9.98 8.91 5.88
CA PRO A 16 -8.67 8.24 5.96
C PRO A 16 -7.50 9.10 5.44
N THR A 17 -6.26 8.74 5.80
CA THR A 17 -5.02 9.40 5.37
C THR A 17 -4.30 8.60 4.28
N ASN A 18 -3.53 9.29 3.42
CA ASN A 18 -2.70 8.64 2.41
C ASN A 18 -1.69 7.66 3.05
N LEU A 19 -1.64 6.44 2.54
CA LEU A 19 -0.74 5.42 3.04
C LEU A 19 0.71 5.67 2.57
N PRO A 20 1.72 5.58 3.45
CA PRO A 20 3.12 5.69 3.04
C PRO A 20 3.48 4.63 1.98
N GLY A 21 4.29 5.00 0.99
CA GLY A 21 4.60 4.10 -0.14
C GLY A 21 5.20 2.76 0.27
N ARG A 22 5.95 2.69 1.38
CA ARG A 22 6.48 1.41 1.92
C ARG A 22 5.36 0.45 2.35
N VAL A 23 4.26 0.97 2.90
CA VAL A 23 3.12 0.18 3.36
C VAL A 23 2.32 -0.30 2.16
N GLN A 24 2.09 0.59 1.18
CA GLN A 24 1.44 0.18 -0.08
C GLN A 24 2.18 -0.98 -0.75
N ARG A 25 3.53 -0.88 -0.85
CA ARG A 25 4.36 -1.97 -1.39
C ARG A 25 4.28 -3.26 -0.59
N ALA A 26 4.17 -3.17 0.74
CA ALA A 26 4.01 -4.35 1.58
C ALA A 26 2.65 -5.02 1.36
N LEU A 27 1.57 -4.23 1.22
CA LEU A 27 0.22 -4.73 0.95
C LEU A 27 0.05 -5.31 -0.46
N SER A 28 0.90 -4.93 -1.42
CA SER A 28 0.90 -5.53 -2.76
C SER A 28 1.45 -6.95 -2.81
N ARG A 29 1.98 -7.48 -1.69
CA ARG A 29 2.47 -8.86 -1.61
C ARG A 29 1.30 -9.84 -1.56
N PRO A 30 1.46 -11.08 -2.07
CA PRO A 30 0.46 -12.13 -1.90
C PRO A 30 0.13 -12.38 -0.42
N THR A 31 -1.10 -12.82 -0.16
CA THR A 31 -1.52 -13.24 1.18
C THR A 31 -0.71 -14.47 1.63
N ILE A 32 -0.27 -14.45 2.89
CA ILE A 32 0.42 -15.56 3.53
C ILE A 32 -0.58 -16.32 4.39
N ASP A 33 -0.51 -17.65 4.38
CA ASP A 33 -1.25 -18.47 5.34
C ASP A 33 -0.69 -18.26 6.76
N HIS A 34 -1.52 -17.72 7.65
CA HIS A 34 -1.19 -17.47 9.04
C HIS A 34 -0.85 -18.73 9.86
N ARG A 35 -1.19 -19.94 9.38
CA ARG A 35 -0.77 -21.22 10.00
C ARG A 35 0.46 -21.84 9.33
N GLY A 36 0.96 -21.22 8.25
CA GLY A 36 2.06 -21.72 7.45
C GLY A 36 3.44 -21.41 8.04
N ARG A 37 4.44 -22.17 7.59
CA ARG A 37 5.85 -21.97 8.01
C ARG A 37 6.44 -20.63 7.58
N GLU A 38 5.89 -20.00 6.54
CA GLU A 38 6.35 -18.68 6.10
C GLU A 38 5.95 -17.59 7.11
N TRP A 39 4.70 -17.61 7.59
CA TRP A 39 4.24 -16.71 8.65
C TRP A 39 5.07 -16.85 9.93
N ALA A 40 5.40 -18.08 10.33
CA ALA A 40 6.21 -18.34 11.53
C ALA A 40 7.66 -17.81 11.45
N ARG A 41 8.15 -17.39 10.28
CA ARG A 41 9.50 -16.84 10.08
C ARG A 41 9.55 -15.32 9.95
N LEU A 42 8.40 -14.65 9.93
CA LEU A 42 8.30 -13.18 9.90
C LEU A 42 8.46 -12.60 11.31
#